data_AF-A0A1S2NU63-F1
#
_entry.id   AF-A0A1S2NU63-F1
#
_cell.length_a   1.000
_cell.length_b   1.000
_cell.length_c   1.000
_cell.angle_alpha   90.00
_cell.angle_beta   90.00
_cell.angle_gamma   90.00
#
_symmetry.space_group_name_H-M   'P 1'
#
loop_
_entity.id
_entity.type
_entity.pdbx_description
1 polymer ?
#
loop_
_entity_poly.entity_id
_entity_poly.type
_entity_poly.pdbx_seq_one_letter_code
_entity_poly.pdbx_strand_id
1 'polypeptide(L)'
;MNRANRHGMHHREPLYAIVDSLLHRETEADRETAFALLDAALRDGRPEVRTEALSAAGHACGLSRSAPRRLVPAIAPLAAEHPASTLLGRLGPAAAEAAPVLAQLAAQPDDEAADQALAVLVRVAPRQAAPLLARGLDRRPRALGVAADFQAPAFPFDPALLAAVRTRLAAKGLGDNETAHLVHLLRRWGPQAAAALPELYAVLPRFPYAATAITAVAAAGPRAARARAGAVLRAAAGSLMVARAHHDLTGETDVLLEAVRKALAAGPRAVAEAAQATAALGATAAGLLPALRAAVSEDVEPTTPQLDRDIAIATALWRIDGDAEAAVTILASVLDRTTGNQPWYRWTVVRAIRATALLGAAARLLVPRLERLLDDPEKAPAAVLTLLAITAPDAVDLGRLAEGDRRIVGSGVANSIIREDERLRSVLAAI
;
A
#
# COMPACT_ATOMS: atom_id res chain seq x y z
N MET A 1 -26.77 -16.31 3.14
CA MET A 1 -26.22 -17.29 4.11
C MET A 1 -27.03 -17.18 5.41
N ASN A 2 -27.64 -18.29 5.84
CA ASN A 2 -28.84 -18.33 6.69
C ASN A 2 -28.56 -18.07 8.19
N ARG A 3 -29.44 -17.33 8.90
CA ARG A 3 -29.32 -16.93 10.33
C ARG A 3 -29.12 -18.10 11.32
N ALA A 4 -29.49 -19.31 10.92
CA ALA A 4 -29.31 -20.53 11.71
C ALA A 4 -27.83 -20.95 11.87
N ASN A 5 -26.94 -20.56 10.95
CA ASN A 5 -25.51 -20.89 11.02
C ASN A 5 -24.69 -19.99 11.97
N ARG A 6 -25.26 -18.89 12.49
CA ARG A 6 -24.60 -18.08 13.54
C ARG A 6 -24.63 -18.78 14.91
N HIS A 7 -25.73 -19.48 15.22
CA HIS A 7 -25.94 -20.08 16.54
C HIS A 7 -25.02 -21.28 16.83
N GLY A 8 -24.59 -22.02 15.80
CA GLY A 8 -23.66 -23.15 15.95
C GLY A 8 -22.20 -22.76 16.23
N MET A 9 -21.77 -21.53 15.89
CA MET A 9 -20.41 -21.05 16.19
C MET A 9 -20.28 -20.54 17.64
N HIS A 10 -21.36 -20.01 18.22
CA HIS A 10 -21.37 -19.51 19.61
C HIS A 10 -21.12 -20.59 20.68
N HIS A 11 -21.23 -21.88 20.35
CA HIS A 11 -20.95 -22.97 21.29
C HIS A 11 -19.48 -23.40 21.37
N ARG A 12 -18.61 -22.95 20.44
CA ARG A 12 -17.17 -23.28 20.48
C ARG A 12 -16.30 -22.17 21.06
N GLU A 13 -16.84 -20.95 21.16
CA GLU A 13 -16.11 -19.77 21.67
C GLU A 13 -17.05 -18.93 22.58
N PRO A 14 -17.41 -19.44 23.77
CA PRO A 14 -18.34 -18.75 24.68
C PRO A 14 -17.85 -17.39 25.16
N LEU A 15 -16.56 -17.21 25.45
CA LEU A 15 -15.97 -15.94 25.86
C LEU A 15 -16.06 -14.91 24.73
N TYR A 16 -15.78 -15.32 23.49
CA TYR A 16 -15.92 -14.46 22.32
C TYR A 16 -17.35 -13.93 22.21
N ALA A 17 -18.35 -14.82 22.30
CA ALA A 17 -19.76 -14.46 22.17
C ALA A 17 -20.23 -13.49 23.27
N ILE A 18 -19.77 -13.68 24.50
CA ILE A 18 -20.08 -12.80 25.63
C ILE A 18 -19.45 -11.42 25.42
N VAL A 19 -18.16 -11.37 25.07
CA VAL A 19 -17.44 -10.11 24.83
C VAL A 19 -18.07 -9.33 23.68
N ASP A 20 -18.38 -10.01 22.56
CA ASP A 20 -19.07 -9.42 21.42
C ASP A 20 -20.41 -8.78 21.83
N SER A 21 -21.22 -9.52 22.58
CA SER A 21 -22.52 -9.04 23.05
C SER A 21 -22.41 -7.84 24.01
N LEU A 22 -21.41 -7.83 24.89
CA LEU A 22 -21.17 -6.72 25.82
C LEU A 22 -20.71 -5.46 25.09
N LEU A 23 -19.78 -5.59 24.13
CA LEU A 23 -19.24 -4.44 23.40
C LEU A 23 -20.29 -3.80 22.48
N HIS A 24 -21.22 -4.57 21.92
CA HIS A 24 -22.31 -4.05 21.08
C HIS A 24 -23.39 -3.28 21.85
N ARG A 25 -23.46 -3.41 23.19
CA ARG A 25 -24.40 -2.63 24.02
C ARG A 25 -23.92 -1.19 24.27
N GLU A 26 -22.64 -0.92 23.98
CA GLU A 26 -22.01 0.41 24.03
C GLU A 26 -22.09 1.14 25.39
N THR A 27 -22.40 0.45 26.48
CA THR A 27 -22.36 1.05 27.83
C THR A 27 -20.93 1.06 28.40
N GLU A 28 -20.64 1.96 29.34
CA GLU A 28 -19.34 1.97 30.04
C GLU A 28 -19.18 0.74 30.94
N ALA A 29 -20.23 0.35 31.66
CA ALA A 29 -20.21 -0.82 32.53
C ALA A 29 -19.99 -2.13 31.76
N ASP A 30 -20.64 -2.31 30.62
CA ASP A 30 -20.46 -3.51 29.78
C ASP A 30 -19.04 -3.54 29.19
N ARG A 31 -18.48 -2.39 28.78
CA ARG A 31 -17.10 -2.31 28.27
C ARG A 31 -16.08 -2.69 29.34
N GLU A 32 -16.18 -2.13 30.55
CA GLU A 32 -15.26 -2.49 31.64
C GLU A 32 -15.43 -3.97 32.04
N THR A 33 -16.65 -4.51 32.02
CA THR A 33 -16.91 -5.94 32.26
C THR A 33 -16.26 -6.81 31.19
N ALA A 34 -16.41 -6.47 29.91
CA ALA A 34 -15.80 -7.20 28.81
C ALA A 34 -14.26 -7.21 28.92
N PHE A 35 -13.65 -6.07 29.25
CA PHE A 35 -12.21 -5.99 29.42
C PHE A 35 -11.71 -6.74 30.65
N ALA A 36 -12.45 -6.72 31.77
CA ALA A 36 -12.10 -7.50 32.96
C ALA A 36 -12.16 -9.01 32.70
N LEU A 37 -13.15 -9.48 31.94
CA LEU A 37 -13.26 -10.90 31.53
C LEU A 37 -12.09 -11.32 30.65
N LEU A 38 -11.73 -10.50 29.66
CA LEU A 38 -10.58 -10.77 28.80
C LEU A 38 -9.26 -10.74 29.58
N ASP A 39 -9.09 -9.78 30.48
CA ASP A 39 -7.90 -9.63 31.32
C ASP A 39 -7.69 -10.87 32.22
N ALA A 40 -8.77 -11.37 32.84
CA ALA A 40 -8.74 -12.59 33.63
C ALA A 40 -8.44 -13.83 32.77
N ALA A 41 -9.11 -13.98 31.62
CA ALA A 41 -8.95 -15.13 30.74
C ALA A 41 -7.55 -15.20 30.10
N LEU A 42 -6.94 -14.04 29.76
CA LEU A 42 -5.58 -13.97 29.25
C LEU A 42 -4.53 -14.40 30.29
N ARG A 43 -4.82 -14.24 31.59
CA ARG A 43 -3.95 -14.69 32.70
C ARG A 43 -4.26 -16.10 33.19
N ASP A 44 -5.22 -16.79 32.57
CA ASP A 44 -5.56 -18.16 32.96
C ASP A 44 -4.40 -19.12 32.64
N GLY A 45 -4.16 -20.08 33.54
CA GLY A 45 -3.09 -21.07 33.35
C GLY A 45 -3.37 -22.04 32.20
N ARG A 46 -4.63 -22.22 31.80
CA ARG A 46 -5.06 -23.15 30.76
C ARG A 46 -4.84 -22.59 29.35
N PRO A 47 -4.05 -23.26 28.49
CA PRO A 47 -3.79 -22.80 27.11
C PRO A 47 -5.06 -22.62 26.26
N GLU A 48 -6.05 -23.48 26.43
CA GLU A 48 -7.34 -23.41 25.73
C GLU A 48 -8.10 -22.12 26.05
N VAL A 49 -8.11 -21.68 27.30
CA VAL A 49 -8.75 -20.43 27.74
C VAL A 49 -8.00 -19.23 27.17
N ARG A 50 -6.66 -19.22 27.24
CA ARG A 50 -5.86 -18.13 26.66
C ARG A 50 -6.01 -18.02 25.16
N THR A 51 -6.08 -19.14 24.45
CA THR A 51 -6.24 -19.16 22.99
C THR A 51 -7.56 -18.49 22.58
N GLU A 52 -8.67 -18.85 23.23
CA GLU A 52 -9.95 -18.21 23.01
C GLU A 52 -9.92 -16.72 23.41
N ALA A 53 -9.31 -16.40 24.55
CA ALA A 53 -9.17 -15.04 25.03
C ALA A 53 -8.38 -14.15 24.06
N LEU A 54 -7.33 -14.67 23.40
CA LEU A 54 -6.57 -13.96 22.37
C LEU A 54 -7.41 -13.71 21.11
N SER A 55 -8.27 -14.67 20.72
CA SER A 55 -9.23 -14.48 19.62
C SER A 55 -10.24 -13.37 19.97
N ALA A 56 -10.86 -13.46 21.14
CA ALA A 56 -11.83 -12.49 21.64
C ALA A 56 -11.22 -11.09 21.86
N ALA A 57 -9.98 -11.01 22.36
CA ALA A 57 -9.24 -9.75 22.49
C ALA A 57 -8.94 -9.11 21.13
N GLY A 58 -8.61 -9.92 20.12
CA GLY A 58 -8.41 -9.45 18.75
C GLY A 58 -9.67 -8.81 18.16
N HIS A 59 -10.83 -9.43 18.39
CA HIS A 59 -12.13 -8.87 18.01
C HIS A 59 -12.46 -7.59 18.77
N ALA A 60 -12.26 -7.59 20.09
CA ALA A 60 -12.47 -6.42 20.94
C ALA A 60 -11.64 -5.21 20.49
N CYS A 61 -10.40 -5.43 20.05
CA CYS A 61 -9.54 -4.37 19.48
C CYS A 61 -10.06 -3.83 18.13
N GLY A 62 -10.82 -4.63 17.37
CA GLY A 62 -11.49 -4.18 16.15
C GLY A 62 -12.73 -3.34 16.42
N LEU A 63 -13.42 -3.59 17.54
CA LEU A 63 -14.65 -2.89 17.92
C LEU A 63 -14.40 -1.65 18.80
N SER A 64 -13.36 -1.65 19.63
CA SER A 64 -13.12 -0.59 20.62
C SER A 64 -11.71 -0.01 20.54
N ARG A 65 -11.64 1.32 20.43
CA ARG A 65 -10.38 2.09 20.43
C ARG A 65 -9.62 2.02 21.76
N SER A 66 -10.32 1.76 22.88
CA SER A 66 -9.69 1.68 24.21
C SER A 66 -9.15 0.28 24.54
N ALA A 67 -9.60 -0.75 23.82
CA ALA A 67 -9.23 -2.14 24.07
C ALA A 67 -7.72 -2.38 24.01
N PRO A 68 -6.95 -1.88 23.01
CA PRO A 68 -5.50 -2.12 22.96
C PRO A 68 -4.79 -1.65 24.24
N ARG A 69 -5.08 -0.43 24.73
CA ARG A 69 -4.45 0.13 25.94
C ARG A 69 -4.75 -0.70 27.19
N ARG A 70 -5.92 -1.35 27.25
CA ARG A 70 -6.35 -2.14 28.40
C ARG A 70 -5.83 -3.57 28.37
N LEU A 71 -5.72 -4.17 27.18
CA LEU A 71 -5.44 -5.60 27.03
C LEU A 71 -3.97 -5.90 26.76
N VAL A 72 -3.20 -4.97 26.20
CA VAL A 72 -1.77 -5.19 25.92
C VAL A 72 -0.96 -5.66 27.14
N PRO A 73 -1.14 -5.12 28.37
CA PRO A 73 -0.43 -5.62 29.55
C PRO A 73 -0.65 -7.12 29.82
N ALA A 74 -1.84 -7.64 29.51
CA ALA A 74 -2.18 -9.05 29.67
C ALA A 74 -1.66 -9.91 28.50
N ILE A 75 -1.57 -9.36 27.30
CA ILE A 75 -1.10 -10.06 26.08
C ILE A 75 0.44 -10.11 26.02
N ALA A 76 1.13 -9.07 26.49
CA ALA A 76 2.59 -8.94 26.34
C ALA A 76 3.40 -10.11 26.93
N PRO A 77 3.08 -10.67 28.12
CA PRO A 77 3.77 -11.84 28.66
C PRO A 77 3.62 -13.10 27.78
N LEU A 78 2.58 -13.16 26.94
CA LEU A 78 2.29 -14.28 26.04
C LEU A 78 2.97 -14.11 24.67
N ALA A 79 3.85 -13.12 24.46
CA ALA A 79 4.38 -12.78 23.14
C ALA A 79 5.10 -13.92 22.39
N ALA A 80 5.56 -14.96 23.09
CA ALA A 80 6.11 -16.17 22.49
C ALA A 80 5.03 -17.08 21.85
N GLU A 81 3.79 -16.99 22.30
CA GLU A 81 2.66 -17.73 21.74
C GLU A 81 2.26 -17.12 20.39
N HIS A 82 2.11 -17.96 19.36
CA HIS A 82 1.83 -17.51 18.00
C HIS A 82 0.60 -16.58 17.89
N PRO A 83 -0.56 -16.87 18.53
CA PRO A 83 -1.73 -16.00 18.45
C PRO A 83 -1.50 -14.62 19.10
N ALA A 84 -0.77 -14.56 20.21
CA ALA A 84 -0.43 -13.33 20.90
C ALA A 84 0.54 -12.48 20.07
N SER A 85 1.60 -13.09 19.52
CA SER A 85 2.55 -12.40 18.63
C SER A 85 1.87 -11.75 17.43
N THR A 86 0.91 -12.46 16.82
CA THR A 86 0.13 -11.98 15.67
C THR A 86 -0.79 -10.82 16.08
N LEU A 87 -1.44 -10.91 17.25
CA LEU A 87 -2.26 -9.82 17.76
C LEU A 87 -1.42 -8.56 18.05
N LEU A 88 -0.31 -8.68 18.78
CA LEU A 88 0.60 -7.56 19.05
C LEU A 88 1.08 -6.90 17.75
N GLY A 89 1.45 -7.70 16.75
CA GLY A 89 1.87 -7.20 15.44
C GLY A 89 0.77 -6.50 14.63
N ARG A 90 -0.51 -6.82 14.86
CA ARG A 90 -1.65 -6.10 14.27
C ARG A 90 -1.95 -4.78 14.98
N LEU A 91 -1.73 -4.73 16.30
CA LEU A 91 -1.93 -3.52 17.11
C LEU A 91 -0.84 -2.46 16.84
N GLY A 92 0.32 -2.86 16.34
CA GLY A 92 1.38 -1.93 15.95
C GLY A 92 1.83 -1.05 17.13
N PRO A 93 1.98 0.27 16.96
CA PRO A 93 2.45 1.17 18.03
C PRO A 93 1.60 1.14 19.31
N ALA A 94 0.32 0.74 19.24
CA ALA A 94 -0.52 0.60 20.43
C ALA A 94 -0.04 -0.51 21.39
N ALA A 95 0.78 -1.44 20.89
CA ALA A 95 1.39 -2.53 21.66
C ALA A 95 2.84 -2.25 22.06
N ALA A 96 3.30 -0.99 22.07
CA ALA A 96 4.68 -0.63 22.39
C ALA A 96 5.15 -1.11 23.78
N GLU A 97 4.24 -1.30 24.74
CA GLU A 97 4.54 -1.86 26.06
C GLU A 97 5.08 -3.30 26.00
N ALA A 98 4.76 -4.07 24.95
CA ALA A 98 5.29 -5.42 24.75
C ALA A 98 6.75 -5.44 24.24
N ALA A 99 7.31 -4.28 23.90
CA ALA A 99 8.63 -4.18 23.26
C ALA A 99 9.78 -4.79 24.08
N PRO A 100 9.86 -4.67 25.42
CA PRO A 100 10.92 -5.30 26.21
C PRO A 100 10.91 -6.83 26.10
N VAL A 101 9.74 -7.47 26.18
CA VAL A 101 9.60 -8.93 26.08
C VAL A 101 9.95 -9.39 24.66
N LEU A 102 9.44 -8.69 23.64
CA LEU A 102 9.76 -8.98 22.24
C LEU A 102 11.25 -8.81 21.93
N ALA A 103 11.93 -7.82 22.52
CA ALA A 103 13.36 -7.63 22.36
C ALA A 103 14.18 -8.75 23.01
N GLN A 104 13.75 -9.26 24.17
CA GLN A 104 14.39 -10.43 24.80
C GLN A 104 14.22 -11.68 23.94
N LEU A 105 13.01 -11.92 23.40
CA LEU A 105 12.74 -13.03 22.49
C LEU A 105 13.56 -12.89 21.19
N ALA A 106 13.64 -11.69 20.61
CA ALA A 106 14.41 -11.39 19.40
C ALA A 106 15.94 -11.55 19.58
N ALA A 107 16.43 -11.49 20.81
CA ALA A 107 17.84 -11.69 21.13
C ALA A 107 18.23 -13.17 21.33
N GLN A 108 17.25 -14.09 21.34
CA GLN A 108 17.51 -15.52 21.50
C GLN A 108 18.23 -16.11 20.26
N PRO A 109 18.99 -17.21 20.46
CA PRO A 109 19.73 -17.88 19.38
C PRO A 109 18.84 -18.65 18.41
N ASP A 110 17.58 -18.95 18.78
CA ASP A 110 16.61 -19.59 17.89
C ASP A 110 16.25 -18.64 16.75
N ASP A 111 16.72 -18.95 15.54
CA ASP A 111 16.56 -18.08 14.39
C ASP A 111 15.09 -17.85 14.03
N GLU A 112 14.22 -18.86 14.12
CA GLU A 112 12.84 -18.73 13.67
C GLU A 112 11.99 -17.96 14.70
N ALA A 113 12.06 -18.36 15.97
CA ALA A 113 11.30 -17.70 17.02
C ALA A 113 11.77 -16.25 17.22
N ALA A 114 13.08 -16.00 17.15
CA ALA A 114 13.60 -14.66 17.32
C ALA A 114 13.42 -13.79 16.06
N ASP A 115 13.37 -14.35 14.84
CA ASP A 115 12.96 -13.59 13.64
C ASP A 115 11.48 -13.20 13.71
N GLN A 116 10.61 -14.12 14.16
CA GLN A 116 9.20 -13.82 14.39
C GLN A 116 9.02 -12.71 15.44
N ALA A 117 9.69 -12.81 16.59
CA ALA A 117 9.63 -11.79 17.63
C ALA A 117 10.16 -10.44 17.15
N LEU A 118 11.27 -10.44 16.40
CA LEU A 118 11.84 -9.23 15.82
C LEU A 118 10.90 -8.60 14.78
N ALA A 119 10.22 -9.39 13.96
CA ALA A 119 9.24 -8.91 12.99
C ALA A 119 8.06 -8.20 13.66
N VAL A 120 7.61 -8.70 14.82
CA VAL A 120 6.60 -8.01 15.64
C VAL A 120 7.20 -6.74 16.26
N LEU A 121 8.43 -6.80 16.80
CA LEU A 121 9.12 -5.66 17.38
C LEU A 121 9.28 -4.49 16.38
N VAL A 122 9.55 -4.79 15.11
CA VAL A 122 9.62 -3.82 14.01
C VAL A 122 8.32 -3.01 13.90
N ARG A 123 7.15 -3.62 14.14
CA ARG A 123 5.85 -2.93 14.05
C ARG A 123 5.50 -2.13 15.30
N VAL A 124 5.85 -2.65 16.49
CA VAL A 124 5.42 -2.05 17.76
C VAL A 124 6.42 -1.02 18.31
N ALA A 125 7.72 -1.24 18.09
CA ALA A 125 8.81 -0.40 18.59
C ALA A 125 10.00 -0.39 17.61
N PRO A 126 9.83 0.20 16.41
CA PRO A 126 10.82 0.11 15.33
C PRO A 126 12.22 0.65 15.70
N ARG A 127 12.30 1.68 16.55
CA ARG A 127 13.59 2.22 17.03
C ARG A 127 14.38 1.22 17.86
N GLN A 128 13.69 0.41 18.68
CA GLN A 128 14.31 -0.65 19.47
C GLN A 128 14.67 -1.87 18.61
N ALA A 129 13.90 -2.14 17.55
CA ALA A 129 14.16 -3.22 16.62
C ALA A 129 15.41 -3.01 15.75
N ALA A 130 15.70 -1.76 15.35
CA ALA A 130 16.76 -1.45 14.40
C ALA A 130 18.15 -2.04 14.75
N PRO A 131 18.69 -1.86 15.97
CA PRO A 131 19.98 -2.44 16.33
C PRO A 131 19.95 -3.98 16.43
N LEU A 132 18.79 -4.58 16.74
CA LEU A 132 18.65 -6.04 16.77
C LEU A 132 18.63 -6.63 15.35
N LEU A 133 17.93 -5.97 14.43
CA LEU A 133 17.94 -6.33 13.01
C LEU A 133 19.34 -6.18 12.40
N ALA A 134 20.10 -5.16 12.81
CA ALA A 134 21.47 -4.97 12.35
C ALA A 134 22.39 -6.14 12.70
N ARG A 135 22.23 -6.73 13.89
CA ARG A 135 23.09 -7.81 14.40
C ARG A 135 22.88 -9.16 13.70
N GLY A 136 21.72 -9.39 13.10
CA GLY A 136 21.36 -10.67 12.50
C GLY A 136 20.67 -10.55 11.15
N LEU A 137 20.97 -9.50 10.37
CA LEU A 137 20.22 -9.16 9.15
C LEU A 137 20.02 -10.35 8.19
N ASP A 138 21.04 -11.19 8.05
CA ASP A 138 21.06 -12.38 7.20
C ASP A 138 20.20 -13.55 7.73
N ARG A 139 19.99 -13.61 9.04
CA ARG A 139 19.21 -14.66 9.73
C ARG A 139 17.79 -14.21 10.08
N ARG A 140 17.40 -12.99 9.68
CA ARG A 140 16.13 -12.36 10.06
C ARG A 140 15.27 -11.93 8.86
N PRO A 141 14.96 -12.84 7.91
CA PRO A 141 14.26 -12.49 6.67
C PRO A 141 12.84 -11.96 6.90
N ARG A 142 12.09 -12.45 7.91
CA ARG A 142 10.73 -11.96 8.20
C ARG A 142 10.79 -10.54 8.75
N ALA A 143 11.68 -10.27 9.70
CA ALA A 143 11.85 -8.94 10.26
C ALA A 143 12.31 -7.91 9.20
N LEU A 144 13.24 -8.30 8.33
CA LEU A 144 13.65 -7.47 7.20
C LEU A 144 12.46 -7.17 6.26
N GLY A 145 11.66 -8.18 5.91
CA GLY A 145 10.48 -8.00 5.08
C GLY A 145 9.47 -7.01 5.68
N VAL A 146 9.25 -7.08 7.00
CA VAL A 146 8.36 -6.14 7.70
C VAL A 146 8.95 -4.73 7.78
N ALA A 147 10.26 -4.59 8.00
CA ALA A 147 10.92 -3.27 8.02
C ALA A 147 10.88 -2.58 6.65
N ALA A 148 10.94 -3.39 5.60
CA ALA A 148 10.83 -2.99 4.20
C ALA A 148 9.38 -2.88 3.69
N ASP A 149 8.36 -3.01 4.55
CA ASP A 149 6.97 -2.90 4.11
C ASP A 149 6.61 -1.43 3.77
N PHE A 150 6.20 -1.22 2.52
CA PHE A 150 5.81 0.09 2.00
C PHE A 150 4.45 0.57 2.51
N GLN A 151 3.62 -0.34 3.03
CA GLN A 151 2.32 -0.01 3.63
C GLN A 151 2.45 0.42 5.09
N ALA A 152 3.57 0.09 5.73
CA ALA A 152 3.88 0.49 7.09
C ALA A 152 4.54 1.89 7.14
N PRO A 153 4.49 2.59 8.29
CA PRO A 153 5.31 3.79 8.51
C PRO A 153 6.79 3.56 8.20
N ALA A 154 7.52 4.64 7.89
CA ALA A 154 8.95 4.58 7.58
C ALA A 154 9.75 3.98 8.75
N PHE A 155 10.49 2.90 8.47
CA PHE A 155 11.39 2.29 9.45
C PHE A 155 12.55 3.26 9.73
N PRO A 156 12.90 3.51 11.01
CA PRO A 156 13.89 4.51 11.38
C PRO A 156 15.26 4.18 10.81
N PHE A 157 15.98 5.23 10.46
CA PHE A 157 17.38 5.13 10.08
C PHE A 157 18.22 4.72 11.29
N ASP A 158 19.11 3.74 11.09
CA ASP A 158 20.09 3.29 12.07
C ASP A 158 21.45 3.06 11.37
N PRO A 159 22.55 3.67 11.85
CA PRO A 159 23.87 3.53 11.21
C PRO A 159 24.42 2.11 11.21
N ALA A 160 24.17 1.32 12.27
CA ALA A 160 24.65 -0.06 12.34
C ALA A 160 23.87 -0.94 11.36
N LEU A 161 22.56 -0.72 11.22
CA LEU A 161 21.75 -1.40 10.22
C LEU A 161 22.16 -1.01 8.81
N LEU A 162 22.48 0.26 8.54
CA LEU A 162 23.04 0.67 7.24
C LEU A 162 24.34 -0.09 6.93
N ALA A 163 25.25 -0.21 7.90
CA ALA A 163 26.49 -0.96 7.73
C ALA A 163 26.24 -2.46 7.45
N ALA A 164 25.28 -3.07 8.15
CA ALA A 164 24.86 -4.45 7.89
C ALA A 164 24.26 -4.61 6.49
N VAL A 165 23.38 -3.70 6.06
CA VAL A 165 22.77 -3.70 4.72
C VAL A 165 23.83 -3.60 3.64
N ARG A 166 24.80 -2.69 3.78
CA ARG A 166 25.92 -2.55 2.83
C ARG A 166 26.76 -3.83 2.75
N THR A 167 27.08 -4.41 3.90
CA THR A 167 27.82 -5.68 3.98
C THR A 167 27.06 -6.79 3.27
N ARG A 168 25.74 -6.88 3.47
CA ARG A 168 24.91 -7.90 2.83
C ARG A 168 24.78 -7.70 1.32
N LEU A 169 24.61 -6.46 0.85
CA LEU A 169 24.55 -6.13 -0.58
C LEU A 169 25.86 -6.43 -1.33
N ALA A 170 27.01 -6.35 -0.64
CA ALA A 170 28.32 -6.71 -1.20
C ALA A 170 28.58 -8.24 -1.19
N ALA A 171 27.83 -9.01 -0.41
CA ALA A 171 28.00 -10.45 -0.30
C ALA A 171 27.42 -11.20 -1.52
N LYS A 172 27.95 -12.40 -1.78
CA LYS A 172 27.40 -13.30 -2.81
C LYS A 172 26.10 -13.94 -2.34
N GLY A 173 25.37 -14.55 -3.28
CA GLY A 173 24.16 -15.33 -2.95
C GLY A 173 22.97 -14.48 -2.48
N LEU A 174 22.82 -13.27 -3.02
CA LEU A 174 21.64 -12.45 -2.78
C LEU A 174 20.44 -13.01 -3.54
N GLY A 175 19.36 -13.30 -2.80
CA GLY A 175 18.07 -13.64 -3.39
C GLY A 175 17.32 -12.39 -3.86
N ASP A 176 16.39 -12.57 -4.80
CA ASP A 176 15.60 -11.48 -5.37
C ASP A 176 14.76 -10.76 -4.31
N ASN A 177 14.07 -11.52 -3.44
CA ASN A 177 13.23 -10.95 -2.38
C ASN A 177 14.03 -10.19 -1.33
N GLU A 178 15.17 -10.75 -0.91
CA GLU A 178 16.05 -10.12 0.05
C GLU A 178 16.61 -8.79 -0.51
N THR A 179 17.11 -8.81 -1.74
CA THR A 179 17.61 -7.61 -2.40
C THR A 179 16.52 -6.56 -2.55
N ALA A 180 15.29 -6.95 -2.89
CA ALA A 180 14.15 -6.05 -2.94
C ALA A 180 13.88 -5.38 -1.57
N HIS A 181 13.92 -6.14 -0.47
CA HIS A 181 13.75 -5.58 0.87
C HIS A 181 14.87 -4.60 1.25
N LEU A 182 16.14 -4.95 0.97
CA LEU A 182 17.29 -4.09 1.25
C LEU A 182 17.23 -2.78 0.44
N VAL A 183 16.94 -2.88 -0.86
CA VAL A 183 16.76 -1.72 -1.75
C VAL A 183 15.60 -0.85 -1.25
N HIS A 184 14.48 -1.44 -0.84
CA HIS A 184 13.35 -0.67 -0.33
C HIS A 184 13.70 0.09 0.96
N LEU A 185 14.41 -0.55 1.88
CA LEU A 185 14.85 0.09 3.13
C LEU A 185 15.75 1.31 2.84
N LEU A 186 16.75 1.14 1.97
CA LEU A 186 17.64 2.23 1.55
C LEU A 186 16.88 3.37 0.86
N ARG A 187 15.91 3.03 0.00
CA ARG A 187 15.05 4.01 -0.66
C ARG A 187 14.28 4.86 0.35
N ARG A 188 13.75 4.26 1.42
CA ARG A 188 12.96 4.97 2.44
C ARG A 188 13.81 5.88 3.34
N TRP A 189 15.06 5.49 3.61
CA TRP A 189 16.02 6.37 4.30
C TRP A 189 16.53 7.51 3.42
N GLY A 190 16.46 7.35 2.10
CA GLY A 190 16.81 8.37 1.14
C GLY A 190 18.25 8.88 1.37
N PRO A 191 18.49 10.20 1.46
CA PRO A 191 19.83 10.76 1.57
C PRO A 191 20.67 10.23 2.75
N GLN A 192 20.03 9.76 3.83
CA GLN A 192 20.75 9.20 4.98
C GLN A 192 21.51 7.91 4.62
N ALA A 193 21.11 7.23 3.55
CA ALA A 193 21.72 6.00 3.05
C ALA A 193 22.79 6.25 1.97
N ALA A 194 23.28 7.48 1.78
CA ALA A 194 24.25 7.84 0.73
C ALA A 194 25.50 6.94 0.69
N ALA A 195 25.95 6.43 1.84
CA ALA A 195 27.09 5.53 1.92
C ALA A 195 26.88 4.19 1.19
N ALA A 196 25.63 3.79 0.90
CA ALA A 196 25.28 2.54 0.22
C ALA A 196 25.21 2.66 -1.32
N LEU A 197 25.48 3.84 -1.89
CA LEU A 197 25.44 4.05 -3.34
C LEU A 197 26.38 3.10 -4.13
N PRO A 198 27.63 2.84 -3.69
CA PRO A 198 28.51 1.90 -4.41
C PRO A 198 27.91 0.50 -4.53
N GLU A 199 27.31 -0.01 -3.45
CA GLU A 199 26.68 -1.31 -3.42
C GLU A 199 25.41 -1.34 -4.28
N LEU A 200 24.60 -0.26 -4.26
CA LEU A 200 23.46 -0.10 -5.15
C LEU A 200 23.85 -0.10 -6.64
N TYR A 201 24.97 0.54 -7.00
CA TYR A 201 25.49 0.52 -8.37
C TYR A 201 25.93 -0.88 -8.78
N ALA A 202 26.55 -1.63 -7.87
CA ALA A 202 27.03 -2.99 -8.15
C ALA A 202 25.88 -3.98 -8.40
N VAL A 203 24.75 -3.83 -7.69
CA VAL A 203 23.59 -4.73 -7.85
C VAL A 203 22.68 -4.36 -9.02
N LEU A 204 22.72 -3.11 -9.49
CA LEU A 204 21.85 -2.56 -10.54
C LEU A 204 21.80 -3.40 -11.83
N PRO A 205 22.92 -3.89 -12.41
CA PRO A 205 22.88 -4.66 -13.65
C PRO A 205 22.06 -5.96 -13.55
N ARG A 206 22.05 -6.57 -12.36
CA ARG A 206 21.26 -7.78 -12.08
C ARG A 206 19.85 -7.44 -11.60
N PHE A 207 19.69 -6.33 -10.89
CA PHE A 207 18.46 -5.94 -10.20
C PHE A 207 18.05 -4.51 -10.58
N PRO A 208 17.35 -4.32 -11.72
CA PRO A 208 16.99 -2.98 -12.21
C PRO A 208 16.18 -2.12 -11.23
N TYR A 209 15.43 -2.74 -10.30
CA TYR A 209 14.68 -2.02 -9.27
C TYR A 209 15.54 -1.28 -8.24
N ALA A 210 16.85 -1.60 -8.16
CA ALA A 210 17.82 -0.82 -7.38
C ALA A 210 17.89 0.65 -7.82
N ALA A 211 17.52 0.96 -9.07
CA ALA A 211 17.44 2.31 -9.59
C ALA A 211 16.54 3.24 -8.75
N THR A 212 15.45 2.69 -8.19
CA THR A 212 14.53 3.47 -7.35
C THR A 212 15.17 3.95 -6.04
N ALA A 213 16.06 3.14 -5.45
CA ALA A 213 16.83 3.55 -4.28
C ALA A 213 17.94 4.52 -4.67
N ILE A 214 18.65 4.28 -5.79
CA ILE A 214 19.69 5.20 -6.28
C ILE A 214 19.15 6.62 -6.43
N THR A 215 17.99 6.79 -7.07
CA THR A 215 17.35 8.11 -7.21
C THR A 215 17.00 8.73 -5.86
N ALA A 216 16.33 8.00 -4.97
CA ALA A 216 15.93 8.53 -3.66
C ALA A 216 17.12 8.90 -2.76
N VAL A 217 18.17 8.09 -2.79
CA VAL A 217 19.41 8.30 -2.01
C VAL A 217 20.21 9.47 -2.56
N ALA A 218 20.29 9.62 -3.88
CA ALA A 218 21.05 10.69 -4.51
C ALA A 218 20.30 12.03 -4.54
N ALA A 219 18.96 12.05 -4.49
CA ALA A 219 18.13 13.24 -4.76
C ALA A 219 18.53 14.51 -4.01
N ALA A 220 18.86 14.41 -2.70
CA ALA A 220 19.30 15.56 -1.90
C ALA A 220 20.83 15.61 -1.67
N GLY A 221 21.59 14.78 -2.38
CA GLY A 221 23.04 14.70 -2.26
C GLY A 221 23.78 15.84 -2.97
N PRO A 222 25.10 15.98 -2.71
CA PRO A 222 25.95 16.92 -3.43
C PRO A 222 25.83 16.76 -4.96
N ARG A 223 25.99 17.85 -5.71
CA ARG A 223 25.84 17.84 -7.18
C ARG A 223 26.71 16.78 -7.86
N ALA A 224 27.93 16.54 -7.37
CA ALA A 224 28.82 15.50 -7.89
C ALA A 224 28.27 14.07 -7.68
N ALA A 225 27.67 13.79 -6.52
CA ALA A 225 27.04 12.50 -6.23
C ALA A 225 25.81 12.27 -7.11
N ARG A 226 24.98 13.31 -7.30
CA ARG A 226 23.84 13.28 -8.24
C ARG A 226 24.27 13.04 -9.67
N ALA A 227 25.29 13.74 -10.15
CA ALA A 227 25.83 13.56 -11.49
C ALA A 227 26.37 12.13 -11.71
N ARG A 228 27.10 11.58 -10.73
CA ARG A 228 27.59 10.20 -10.78
C ARG A 228 26.45 9.19 -10.82
N ALA A 229 25.45 9.34 -9.96
CA ALA A 229 24.26 8.48 -9.96
C ALA A 229 23.50 8.56 -11.29
N GLY A 230 23.35 9.77 -11.86
CA GLY A 230 22.79 9.97 -13.19
C GLY A 230 23.58 9.21 -14.26
N ALA A 231 24.91 9.36 -14.30
CA ALA A 231 25.75 8.65 -15.26
C ALA A 231 25.62 7.12 -15.16
N VAL A 232 25.56 6.57 -13.94
CA VAL A 232 25.36 5.12 -13.73
C VAL A 232 23.98 4.67 -14.24
N LEU A 233 22.92 5.40 -13.90
CA LEU A 233 21.56 5.08 -14.37
C LEU A 233 21.45 5.18 -15.89
N ARG A 234 22.08 6.19 -16.50
CA ARG A 234 22.14 6.38 -17.95
C ARG A 234 22.81 5.20 -18.65
N ALA A 235 23.96 4.76 -18.15
CA ALA A 235 24.68 3.62 -18.69
C ALA A 235 23.89 2.30 -18.58
N ALA A 236 23.04 2.18 -17.56
CA ALA A 236 22.23 0.99 -17.28
C ALA A 236 20.78 1.09 -17.81
N ALA A 237 20.45 2.09 -18.64
CA ALA A 237 19.08 2.39 -19.05
C ALA A 237 18.47 1.42 -20.09
N GLY A 238 18.72 0.12 -19.92
CA GLY A 238 18.12 -0.94 -20.74
C GLY A 238 16.66 -1.26 -20.40
N SER A 239 16.14 -0.78 -19.27
CA SER A 239 14.73 -0.95 -18.88
C SER A 239 14.05 0.39 -18.61
N LEU A 240 12.73 0.44 -18.83
CA LEU A 240 11.90 1.62 -18.57
C LEU A 240 12.02 2.12 -17.12
N MET A 241 12.15 1.20 -16.16
CA MET A 241 12.31 1.54 -14.75
C MET A 241 13.60 2.33 -14.48
N VAL A 242 14.73 1.90 -15.08
CA VAL A 242 16.01 2.59 -14.91
C VAL A 242 16.01 3.93 -15.65
N ALA A 243 15.43 3.98 -16.85
CA ALA A 243 15.29 5.22 -17.61
C ALA A 243 14.42 6.26 -16.88
N ARG A 244 13.34 5.82 -16.21
CA ARG A 244 12.52 6.68 -15.37
C ARG A 244 13.28 7.19 -14.15
N ALA A 245 14.00 6.32 -13.45
CA ALA A 245 14.83 6.71 -12.33
C ALA A 245 15.91 7.75 -12.72
N HIS A 246 16.49 7.62 -13.91
CA HIS A 246 17.41 8.61 -14.48
C HIS A 246 16.73 9.97 -14.69
N HIS A 247 15.56 9.97 -15.34
CA HIS A 247 14.77 11.17 -15.57
C HIS A 247 14.38 11.85 -14.25
N ASP A 248 13.85 11.09 -13.29
CA ASP A 248 13.44 11.60 -11.98
C ASP A 248 14.61 12.25 -11.22
N LEU A 249 15.85 11.80 -11.43
CA LEU A 249 17.04 12.34 -10.77
C LEU A 249 17.64 13.57 -11.49
N THR A 250 17.61 13.59 -12.81
CA THR A 250 18.37 14.53 -13.65
C THR A 250 17.50 15.56 -14.38
N GLY A 251 16.22 15.24 -14.60
CA GLY A 251 15.32 15.97 -15.49
C GLY A 251 15.53 15.69 -16.98
N GLU A 252 16.59 14.96 -17.37
CA GLU A 252 16.85 14.62 -18.77
C GLU A 252 15.81 13.64 -19.31
N THR A 253 15.34 13.85 -20.53
CA THR A 253 14.18 13.14 -21.10
C THR A 253 14.53 12.16 -22.20
N ASP A 254 15.72 12.27 -22.80
CA ASP A 254 16.14 11.52 -23.98
C ASP A 254 16.15 9.99 -23.76
N VAL A 255 16.74 9.54 -22.66
CA VAL A 255 16.82 8.12 -22.29
C VAL A 255 15.42 7.56 -21.96
N LEU A 256 14.57 8.35 -21.32
CA LEU A 256 13.20 7.94 -20.99
C LEU A 256 12.35 7.82 -22.25
N LEU A 257 12.42 8.79 -23.16
CA LEU A 257 11.71 8.75 -24.45
C LEU A 257 12.08 7.52 -25.28
N GLU A 258 13.37 7.18 -25.34
CA GLU A 258 13.84 5.97 -26.04
C GLU A 258 13.29 4.69 -25.40
N ALA A 259 13.35 4.59 -24.06
CA ALA A 259 12.84 3.43 -23.35
C ALA A 259 11.32 3.27 -23.50
N VAL A 260 10.57 4.38 -23.46
CA VAL A 260 9.13 4.40 -23.69
C VAL A 260 8.81 3.93 -25.10
N ARG A 261 9.52 4.43 -26.14
CA ARG A 261 9.29 4.01 -27.53
C ARG A 261 9.46 2.49 -27.69
N LYS A 262 10.51 1.92 -27.09
CA LYS A 262 10.73 0.46 -27.09
C LYS A 262 9.63 -0.29 -26.34
N ALA A 263 9.21 0.22 -25.18
CA ALA A 263 8.20 -0.43 -24.36
C ALA A 263 6.80 -0.42 -25.03
N LEU A 264 6.45 0.64 -25.76
CA LEU A 264 5.23 0.71 -26.55
C LEU A 264 5.18 -0.36 -27.66
N ALA A 265 6.34 -0.85 -28.13
CA ALA A 265 6.43 -1.90 -29.15
C ALA A 265 6.47 -3.34 -28.59
N ALA A 266 6.61 -3.53 -27.26
CA ALA A 266 6.94 -4.83 -26.65
C ALA A 266 5.75 -5.64 -26.11
N GLY A 267 4.52 -5.09 -26.11
CA GLY A 267 3.29 -5.80 -25.73
C GLY A 267 2.45 -5.13 -24.61
N PRO A 268 1.23 -5.63 -24.31
CA PRO A 268 0.22 -4.87 -23.56
C PRO A 268 0.62 -4.38 -22.16
N ARG A 269 1.36 -5.21 -21.39
CA ARG A 269 1.80 -4.84 -20.04
C ARG A 269 2.89 -3.76 -20.06
N ALA A 270 3.82 -3.85 -21.00
CA ALA A 270 4.87 -2.86 -21.19
C ALA A 270 4.28 -1.52 -21.67
N VAL A 271 3.21 -1.57 -22.48
CA VAL A 271 2.49 -0.37 -22.95
C VAL A 271 1.85 0.40 -21.79
N ALA A 272 1.27 -0.27 -20.80
CA ALA A 272 0.64 0.42 -19.67
C ALA A 272 1.65 1.24 -18.86
N GLU A 273 2.79 0.64 -18.53
CA GLU A 273 3.88 1.32 -17.83
C GLU A 273 4.49 2.44 -18.70
N ALA A 274 4.64 2.21 -20.00
CA ALA A 274 5.13 3.20 -20.95
C ALA A 274 4.18 4.40 -21.06
N ALA A 275 2.86 4.17 -21.17
CA ALA A 275 1.86 5.24 -21.22
C ALA A 275 1.85 6.07 -19.93
N GLN A 276 2.00 5.45 -18.75
CA GLN A 276 2.15 6.17 -17.50
C GLN A 276 3.40 7.06 -17.47
N ALA A 277 4.54 6.55 -17.98
CA ALA A 277 5.76 7.33 -18.08
C ALA A 277 5.61 8.50 -19.08
N THR A 278 4.95 8.28 -20.20
CA THR A 278 4.61 9.31 -21.18
C THR A 278 3.73 10.42 -20.57
N ALA A 279 2.72 10.04 -19.78
CA ALA A 279 1.86 10.99 -19.08
C ALA A 279 2.63 11.88 -18.08
N ALA A 280 3.76 11.43 -17.55
CA ALA A 280 4.63 12.24 -16.69
C ALA A 280 5.49 13.23 -17.49
N LEU A 281 5.82 12.92 -18.74
CA LEU A 281 6.60 13.78 -19.65
C LEU A 281 5.78 14.93 -20.26
N GLY A 282 4.45 14.81 -20.29
CA GLY A 282 3.55 15.82 -20.85
C GLY A 282 3.87 16.15 -22.30
N ALA A 283 3.80 17.44 -22.68
CA ALA A 283 4.02 17.91 -24.04
C ALA A 283 5.36 17.46 -24.68
N THR A 284 6.39 17.18 -23.86
CA THR A 284 7.69 16.66 -24.35
C THR A 284 7.55 15.32 -25.08
N ALA A 285 6.48 14.56 -24.81
CA ALA A 285 6.20 13.28 -25.42
C ALA A 285 5.27 13.35 -26.65
N ALA A 286 5.05 14.54 -27.24
CA ALA A 286 4.18 14.72 -28.41
C ALA A 286 4.48 13.76 -29.57
N GLY A 287 5.77 13.45 -29.82
CA GLY A 287 6.19 12.50 -30.85
C GLY A 287 5.72 11.05 -30.64
N LEU A 288 5.20 10.71 -29.45
CA LEU A 288 4.71 9.37 -29.10
C LEU A 288 3.18 9.22 -29.28
N LEU A 289 2.46 10.30 -29.60
CA LEU A 289 1.00 10.28 -29.76
C LEU A 289 0.50 9.22 -30.76
N PRO A 290 1.12 9.05 -31.96
CA PRO A 290 0.65 8.02 -32.91
C PRO A 290 0.77 6.60 -32.34
N ALA A 291 1.86 6.31 -31.63
CA ALA A 291 2.10 5.00 -31.03
C ALA A 291 1.14 4.72 -29.87
N LEU A 292 0.79 5.72 -29.07
CA LEU A 292 -0.22 5.59 -28.01
C LEU A 292 -1.61 5.30 -28.58
N ARG A 293 -2.03 6.05 -29.60
CA ARG A 293 -3.33 5.86 -30.27
C ARG A 293 -3.44 4.46 -30.88
N ALA A 294 -2.37 3.97 -31.52
CA ALA A 294 -2.32 2.63 -32.10
C ALA A 294 -2.35 1.49 -31.06
N ALA A 295 -2.10 1.79 -29.78
CA ALA A 295 -1.99 0.78 -28.74
C ALA A 295 -3.27 0.59 -27.89
N VAL A 296 -4.34 1.33 -28.17
CA VAL A 296 -5.65 1.19 -27.51
C VAL A 296 -6.28 -0.16 -27.87
N SER A 297 -6.90 -0.87 -26.91
CA SER A 297 -7.59 -2.15 -27.23
C SER A 297 -8.88 -1.92 -27.96
N GLU A 298 -9.11 -2.76 -28.96
CA GLU A 298 -10.42 -2.93 -29.61
C GLU A 298 -11.16 -4.19 -29.12
N ASP A 299 -10.59 -4.90 -28.13
CA ASP A 299 -11.15 -6.17 -27.64
C ASP A 299 -12.50 -5.97 -26.92
N VAL A 300 -13.46 -6.82 -27.32
CA VAL A 300 -14.83 -6.85 -26.80
C VAL A 300 -14.87 -7.40 -25.36
N GLU A 301 -14.01 -8.37 -25.03
CA GLU A 301 -13.86 -8.93 -23.68
C GLU A 301 -12.45 -8.64 -23.14
N PRO A 302 -12.20 -7.42 -22.61
CA PRO A 302 -10.86 -7.03 -22.21
C PRO A 302 -10.48 -7.63 -20.86
N THR A 303 -9.21 -8.00 -20.73
CA THR A 303 -8.59 -8.37 -19.46
C THR A 303 -8.28 -7.13 -18.61
N THR A 304 -8.12 -7.30 -17.29
CA THR A 304 -7.72 -6.21 -16.38
C THR A 304 -6.45 -5.46 -16.86
N PRO A 305 -5.38 -6.14 -17.32
CA PRO A 305 -4.21 -5.44 -17.87
C PRO A 305 -4.50 -4.58 -19.11
N GLN A 306 -5.41 -5.00 -20.00
CA GLN A 306 -5.79 -4.22 -21.18
C GLN A 306 -6.57 -2.96 -20.77
N LEU A 307 -7.49 -3.08 -19.82
CA LEU A 307 -8.23 -1.93 -19.29
C LEU A 307 -7.29 -0.94 -18.57
N ASP A 308 -6.38 -1.43 -17.72
CA ASP A 308 -5.39 -0.57 -17.04
C ASP A 308 -4.46 0.13 -18.03
N ARG A 309 -4.11 -0.54 -19.15
CA ARG A 309 -3.37 0.07 -20.26
C ARG A 309 -4.18 1.18 -20.93
N ASP A 310 -5.44 0.93 -21.28
CA ASP A 310 -6.30 1.91 -21.95
C ASP A 310 -6.53 3.16 -21.07
N ILE A 311 -6.72 2.98 -19.75
CA ILE A 311 -6.78 4.09 -18.76
C ILE A 311 -5.49 4.91 -18.78
N ALA A 312 -4.33 4.24 -18.80
CA ALA A 312 -3.03 4.91 -18.85
C ALA A 312 -2.83 5.67 -20.17
N ILE A 313 -3.25 5.11 -21.31
CA ILE A 313 -3.21 5.77 -22.62
C ILE A 313 -4.10 7.02 -22.61
N ALA A 314 -5.36 6.92 -22.16
CA ALA A 314 -6.27 8.07 -22.08
C ALA A 314 -5.68 9.21 -21.25
N THR A 315 -5.08 8.88 -20.09
CA THR A 315 -4.41 9.86 -19.23
C THR A 315 -3.20 10.49 -19.92
N ALA A 316 -2.44 9.71 -20.68
CA ALA A 316 -1.27 10.19 -21.41
C ALA A 316 -1.66 11.15 -22.54
N LEU A 317 -2.64 10.80 -23.37
CA LEU A 317 -3.14 11.65 -24.45
C LEU A 317 -3.55 13.02 -23.89
N TRP A 318 -4.44 13.03 -22.88
CA TRP A 318 -4.88 14.26 -22.22
C TRP A 318 -3.73 15.14 -21.71
N ARG A 319 -2.69 14.55 -21.10
CA ARG A 319 -1.56 15.32 -20.56
C ARG A 319 -0.57 15.83 -21.61
N ILE A 320 -0.54 15.26 -22.80
CA ILE A 320 0.40 15.64 -23.85
C ILE A 320 -0.14 16.80 -24.69
N ASP A 321 -1.35 16.67 -25.22
CA ASP A 321 -1.93 17.60 -26.19
C ASP A 321 -3.29 18.18 -25.76
N GLY A 322 -3.83 17.75 -24.62
CA GLY A 322 -5.15 18.21 -24.17
C GLY A 322 -6.31 17.64 -25.01
N ASP A 323 -6.11 16.54 -25.73
CA ASP A 323 -7.16 15.86 -26.51
C ASP A 323 -8.19 15.20 -25.58
N ALA A 324 -9.16 15.99 -25.14
CA ALA A 324 -10.24 15.53 -24.28
C ALA A 324 -11.16 14.51 -24.96
N GLU A 325 -11.39 14.64 -26.27
CA GLU A 325 -12.33 13.79 -27.00
C GLU A 325 -11.84 12.34 -27.04
N ALA A 326 -10.57 12.12 -27.40
CA ALA A 326 -9.98 10.79 -27.41
C ALA A 326 -9.93 10.20 -25.99
N ALA A 327 -9.52 10.99 -24.99
CA ALA A 327 -9.43 10.53 -23.61
C ALA A 327 -10.81 10.16 -23.03
N VAL A 328 -11.85 10.96 -23.26
CA VAL A 328 -13.23 10.67 -22.85
C VAL A 328 -13.76 9.42 -23.54
N THR A 329 -13.50 9.25 -24.84
CA THR A 329 -13.97 8.08 -25.61
C THR A 329 -13.38 6.78 -25.07
N ILE A 330 -12.07 6.77 -24.79
CA ILE A 330 -11.39 5.59 -24.22
C ILE A 330 -11.92 5.29 -22.82
N LEU A 331 -12.05 6.30 -21.96
CA LEU A 331 -12.57 6.11 -20.59
C LEU A 331 -14.04 5.66 -20.58
N ALA A 332 -14.87 6.18 -21.49
CA ALA A 332 -16.25 5.71 -21.68
C ALA A 332 -16.28 4.22 -22.01
N SER A 333 -15.45 3.79 -22.98
CA SER A 333 -15.33 2.39 -23.39
C SER A 333 -14.85 1.49 -22.24
N VAL A 334 -13.89 1.94 -21.43
CA VAL A 334 -13.45 1.20 -20.23
C VAL A 334 -14.60 1.02 -19.23
N LEU A 335 -15.34 2.09 -18.92
CA LEU A 335 -16.47 2.01 -18.00
C LEU A 335 -17.57 1.09 -18.54
N ASP A 336 -17.91 1.18 -19.83
CA ASP A 336 -18.95 0.36 -20.45
C ASP A 336 -18.57 -1.14 -20.50
N ARG A 337 -17.31 -1.46 -20.77
CA ARG A 337 -16.82 -2.85 -20.75
C ARG A 337 -16.76 -3.46 -19.35
N THR A 338 -16.89 -2.65 -18.29
CA THR A 338 -16.87 -3.10 -16.89
C THR A 338 -18.26 -3.13 -16.22
N THR A 339 -19.33 -2.84 -16.97
CA THR A 339 -20.71 -2.69 -16.44
C THR A 339 -21.26 -3.95 -15.76
N GLY A 340 -20.70 -5.14 -16.03
CA GLY A 340 -21.08 -6.41 -15.37
C GLY A 340 -20.65 -6.55 -13.91
N ASN A 341 -19.96 -5.55 -13.36
CA ASN A 341 -19.54 -5.46 -11.95
C ASN A 341 -18.89 -6.73 -11.38
N GLN A 342 -18.03 -7.38 -12.17
CA GLN A 342 -17.32 -8.56 -11.70
C GLN A 342 -16.31 -8.17 -10.60
N PRO A 343 -16.19 -8.96 -9.51
CA PRO A 343 -15.36 -8.61 -8.36
C PRO A 343 -13.89 -8.27 -8.70
N TRP A 344 -13.35 -8.83 -9.77
CA TRP A 344 -11.96 -8.62 -10.20
C TRP A 344 -11.71 -7.30 -10.96
N TYR A 345 -12.74 -6.61 -11.46
CA TYR A 345 -12.59 -5.29 -12.09
C TYR A 345 -12.70 -4.12 -11.12
N ARG A 346 -13.05 -4.39 -9.86
CA ARG A 346 -13.29 -3.37 -8.81
C ARG A 346 -12.27 -2.22 -8.84
N TRP A 347 -10.98 -2.54 -8.75
CA TRP A 347 -9.93 -1.53 -8.66
C TRP A 347 -9.62 -0.84 -9.98
N THR A 348 -9.83 -1.53 -11.10
CA THR A 348 -9.71 -0.95 -12.45
C THR A 348 -10.76 0.12 -12.67
N VAL A 349 -12.01 -0.11 -12.24
CA VAL A 349 -13.08 0.88 -12.32
C VAL A 349 -12.76 2.10 -11.45
N VAL A 350 -12.27 1.90 -10.22
CA VAL A 350 -11.81 3.00 -9.35
C VAL A 350 -10.68 3.81 -10.01
N ARG A 351 -9.74 3.16 -10.69
CA ARG A 351 -8.68 3.84 -11.45
C ARG A 351 -9.23 4.63 -12.65
N ALA A 352 -10.19 4.07 -13.39
CA ALA A 352 -10.84 4.76 -14.51
C ALA A 352 -11.59 6.01 -14.05
N ILE A 353 -12.36 5.91 -12.96
CA ILE A 353 -13.05 7.05 -12.33
C ILE A 353 -12.05 8.15 -11.96
N ARG A 354 -10.93 7.79 -11.33
CA ARG A 354 -9.89 8.76 -10.94
C ARG A 354 -9.22 9.41 -12.15
N ALA A 355 -9.02 8.67 -13.24
CA ALA A 355 -8.51 9.24 -14.48
C ALA A 355 -9.50 10.26 -15.06
N THR A 356 -10.80 9.97 -15.02
CA THR A 356 -11.86 10.92 -15.43
C THR A 356 -11.78 12.25 -14.67
N ALA A 357 -11.49 12.24 -13.37
CA ALA A 357 -11.34 13.47 -12.60
C ALA A 357 -10.21 14.38 -13.11
N LEU A 358 -9.16 13.82 -13.73
CA LEU A 358 -8.04 14.61 -14.28
C LEU A 358 -8.43 15.44 -15.50
N LEU A 359 -9.51 15.07 -16.19
CA LEU A 359 -10.03 15.78 -17.36
C LEU A 359 -10.89 16.99 -16.97
N GLY A 360 -11.29 17.11 -15.70
CA GLY A 360 -12.13 18.20 -15.21
C GLY A 360 -13.43 18.33 -16.00
N ALA A 361 -13.84 19.57 -16.31
CA ALA A 361 -15.09 19.85 -17.02
C ALA A 361 -15.20 19.18 -18.41
N ALA A 362 -14.09 18.78 -19.03
CA ALA A 362 -14.11 18.10 -20.32
C ALA A 362 -14.73 16.68 -20.22
N ALA A 363 -14.74 16.08 -19.03
CA ALA A 363 -15.32 14.77 -18.78
C ALA A 363 -16.83 14.77 -18.49
N ARG A 364 -17.55 15.89 -18.63
CA ARG A 364 -18.99 15.98 -18.32
C ARG A 364 -19.85 14.93 -19.04
N LEU A 365 -19.45 14.48 -20.23
CA LEU A 365 -20.15 13.41 -20.97
C LEU A 365 -20.14 12.05 -20.25
N LEU A 366 -19.29 11.88 -19.23
CA LEU A 366 -19.20 10.66 -18.42
C LEU A 366 -20.09 10.69 -17.18
N VAL A 367 -20.76 11.81 -16.87
CA VAL A 367 -21.64 11.94 -15.67
C VAL A 367 -22.67 10.80 -15.57
N PRO A 368 -23.44 10.45 -16.61
CA PRO A 368 -24.43 9.36 -16.51
C PRO A 368 -23.79 7.98 -16.21
N ARG A 369 -22.53 7.77 -16.59
CA ARG A 369 -21.80 6.54 -16.26
C ARG A 369 -21.37 6.53 -14.80
N LEU A 370 -20.90 7.67 -14.29
CA LEU A 370 -20.48 7.82 -12.89
C LEU A 370 -21.67 7.73 -11.92
N GLU A 371 -22.83 8.30 -12.27
CA GLU A 371 -24.03 8.23 -11.45
C GLU A 371 -24.51 6.79 -11.21
N ARG A 372 -24.40 5.91 -12.21
CA ARG A 372 -24.70 4.48 -12.06
C ARG A 372 -23.78 3.76 -11.08
N LEU A 373 -22.60 4.30 -10.80
CA LEU A 373 -21.63 3.70 -9.88
C LEU A 373 -21.85 4.12 -8.42
N LEU A 374 -22.78 5.05 -8.17
CA LEU A 374 -23.14 5.50 -6.82
C LEU A 374 -23.87 4.41 -6.01
N ASP A 375 -24.53 3.48 -6.68
CA ASP A 375 -25.24 2.36 -6.04
C ASP A 375 -24.28 1.28 -5.50
N ASP A 376 -22.99 1.37 -5.83
CA ASP A 376 -21.95 0.44 -5.36
C ASP A 376 -21.11 1.09 -4.24
N PRO A 377 -21.19 0.60 -2.99
CA PRO A 377 -20.54 1.23 -1.84
C PRO A 377 -19.01 1.28 -1.95
N GLU A 378 -18.41 0.43 -2.77
CA GLU A 378 -16.95 0.39 -2.94
C GLU A 378 -16.46 1.38 -4.00
N LYS A 379 -17.33 1.78 -4.94
CA LYS A 379 -17.02 2.72 -6.04
C LYS A 379 -17.55 4.12 -5.79
N ALA A 380 -18.63 4.23 -5.01
CA ALA A 380 -19.31 5.48 -4.71
C ALA A 380 -18.35 6.58 -4.24
N PRO A 381 -17.37 6.37 -3.33
CA PRO A 381 -16.49 7.44 -2.89
C PRO A 381 -15.67 8.07 -4.03
N ALA A 382 -15.14 7.25 -4.93
CA ALA A 382 -14.38 7.74 -6.08
C ALA A 382 -15.29 8.44 -7.09
N ALA A 383 -16.50 7.91 -7.32
CA ALA A 383 -17.49 8.48 -8.23
C ALA A 383 -17.97 9.85 -7.75
N VAL A 384 -18.28 9.99 -6.45
CA VAL A 384 -18.66 11.25 -5.80
C VAL A 384 -17.58 12.31 -6.01
N LEU A 385 -16.33 12.01 -5.63
CA LEU A 385 -15.22 12.96 -5.76
C LEU A 385 -14.98 13.37 -7.22
N THR A 386 -15.21 12.47 -8.15
CA THR A 386 -15.06 12.74 -9.58
C THR A 386 -16.19 13.61 -10.10
N LEU A 387 -17.44 13.31 -9.73
CA LEU A 387 -18.61 14.14 -10.08
C LEU A 387 -18.37 15.58 -9.61
N LEU A 388 -18.01 15.77 -8.34
CA LEU A 388 -17.66 17.09 -7.78
C LEU A 388 -16.53 17.80 -8.54
N ALA A 389 -15.57 17.06 -9.11
CA ALA A 389 -14.46 17.64 -9.86
C ALA A 389 -14.83 18.06 -11.31
N ILE A 390 -15.88 17.48 -11.90
CA ILE A 390 -16.24 17.68 -13.31
C ILE A 390 -17.54 18.49 -13.51
N THR A 391 -18.39 18.56 -12.49
CA THR A 391 -19.63 19.35 -12.46
C THR A 391 -19.48 20.59 -11.57
N ALA A 392 -20.33 21.59 -11.77
CA ALA A 392 -20.40 22.73 -10.86
C ALA A 392 -21.04 22.30 -9.52
N PRO A 393 -20.70 22.93 -8.38
CA PRO A 393 -21.15 22.51 -7.04
C PRO A 393 -22.67 22.50 -6.86
N ASP A 394 -23.36 23.35 -7.60
CA ASP A 394 -24.81 23.54 -7.63
C ASP A 394 -25.55 22.49 -8.49
N ALA A 395 -24.83 21.72 -9.30
CA ALA A 395 -25.39 20.70 -10.18
C ALA A 395 -25.44 19.30 -9.54
N VAL A 396 -24.94 19.16 -8.31
CA VAL A 396 -24.80 17.87 -7.61
C VAL A 396 -25.76 17.81 -6.43
N ASP A 397 -26.65 16.81 -6.42
CA ASP A 397 -27.52 16.54 -5.28
C ASP A 397 -26.69 15.94 -4.13
N LEU A 398 -26.17 16.81 -3.27
CA LEU A 398 -25.39 16.45 -2.08
C LEU A 398 -26.18 15.56 -1.10
N GLY A 399 -27.52 15.64 -1.09
CA GLY A 399 -28.39 14.81 -0.27
C GLY A 399 -28.37 13.35 -0.73
N ARG A 400 -28.48 13.12 -2.03
CA ARG A 400 -28.36 11.78 -2.63
C ARG A 400 -26.96 11.17 -2.45
N LEU A 401 -25.90 11.98 -2.46
CA LEU A 401 -24.53 11.50 -2.19
C LEU A 401 -24.33 11.08 -0.74
N ALA A 402 -24.99 11.74 0.22
CA ALA A 402 -24.96 11.38 1.63
C ALA A 402 -25.75 10.08 1.92
N GLU A 403 -26.84 9.82 1.20
CA GLU A 403 -27.68 8.62 1.36
C GLU A 403 -27.04 7.33 0.79
N GLY A 404 -26.10 7.45 -0.15
CA GLY A 404 -25.35 6.32 -0.73
C GLY A 404 -24.26 5.73 0.19
N ASP A 405 -23.92 6.40 1.30
CA ASP A 405 -22.91 5.94 2.28
C ASP A 405 -23.47 4.82 3.19
N ARG A 406 -23.74 3.64 2.61
CA ARG A 406 -24.11 2.42 3.36
C ARG A 406 -22.86 1.60 3.68
N ARG A 407 -22.32 1.77 4.88
CA ARG A 407 -21.06 1.15 5.33
C ARG A 407 -21.23 -0.32 5.71
N ILE A 408 -20.49 -1.20 5.03
CA ILE A 408 -20.06 -2.51 5.56
C ILE A 408 -18.53 -2.48 5.59
N VAL A 409 -17.94 -2.49 6.79
CA VAL A 409 -16.49 -2.63 6.97
C VAL A 409 -16.16 -4.13 6.93
N GLY A 410 -15.80 -4.61 5.74
CA GLY A 410 -15.15 -5.92 5.55
C GLY A 410 -13.63 -5.76 5.58
N SER A 411 -12.95 -6.70 6.23
CA SER A 411 -11.51 -6.68 6.54
C SER A 411 -10.57 -6.48 5.34
N GLY A 412 -9.44 -5.81 5.59
CA GLY A 412 -8.17 -6.04 4.88
C GLY A 412 -7.60 -4.88 4.04
N VAL A 413 -8.41 -3.90 3.62
CA VAL A 413 -7.98 -2.77 2.75
C VAL A 413 -8.20 -1.41 3.43
N ALA A 414 -8.08 -1.38 4.76
CA ALA A 414 -8.49 -0.25 5.61
C ALA A 414 -7.76 1.08 5.29
N ASN A 415 -6.52 1.06 4.79
CA ASN A 415 -5.75 2.31 4.66
C ASN A 415 -6.17 3.20 3.48
N SER A 416 -6.68 2.65 2.38
CA SER A 416 -7.11 3.48 1.24
C SER A 416 -8.51 4.05 1.47
N ILE A 417 -9.43 3.27 2.04
CA ILE A 417 -10.80 3.72 2.33
C ILE A 417 -10.78 4.82 3.42
N ILE A 418 -9.96 4.65 4.47
CA ILE A 418 -9.80 5.67 5.52
C ILE A 418 -9.20 6.98 4.96
N ARG A 419 -8.20 6.90 4.07
CA ARG A 419 -7.60 8.11 3.45
C ARG A 419 -8.56 8.84 2.51
N GLU A 420 -9.39 8.10 1.77
CA GLU A 420 -10.41 8.73 0.91
C GLU A 420 -11.55 9.32 1.74
N ASP A 421 -11.90 8.72 2.89
CA ASP A 421 -12.85 9.27 3.86
C ASP A 421 -12.33 10.59 4.48
N GLU A 422 -11.06 10.64 4.90
CA GLU A 422 -10.43 11.87 5.38
C GLU A 422 -10.40 12.97 4.31
N ARG A 423 -10.14 12.60 3.06
CA ARG A 423 -10.12 13.54 1.93
C ARG A 423 -11.51 14.06 1.59
N LEU A 424 -12.53 13.19 1.57
CA LEU A 424 -13.92 13.58 1.29
C LEU A 424 -14.46 14.49 2.39
N ARG A 425 -14.21 14.19 3.68
CA ARG A 425 -14.59 15.07 4.79
C ARG A 425 -13.92 16.44 4.70
N SER A 426 -12.64 16.47 4.30
CA SER A 426 -11.92 17.74 4.14
C SER A 426 -12.50 18.60 3.01
N VAL A 427 -12.97 17.98 1.92
CA VAL A 427 -13.63 18.67 0.79
C VAL A 427 -15.03 19.14 1.18
N LEU A 428 -15.83 18.28 1.82
CA LEU A 428 -17.20 18.64 2.25
C LEU A 428 -17.22 19.68 3.38
N ALA A 429 -16.17 19.77 4.20
CA ALA A 429 -16.05 20.81 5.22
C ALA A 429 -15.55 22.16 4.66
N ALA A 430 -15.04 22.18 3.42
CA ALA A 430 -14.53 23.38 2.75
C ALA A 430 -15.54 24.01 1.77
N ILE A 431 -16.66 23.33 1.52
CA ILE A 431 -17.85 23.80 0.80
C ILE A 431 -18.88 24.19 1.85
#